data_AF-A0A1Y1WLG7-F1
#
_entry.id   AF-A0A1Y1WLG7-F1
#
_cell.length_a   1.000
_cell.length_b   1.000
_cell.length_c   1.000
_cell.angle_alpha   90.00
_cell.angle_beta   90.00
_cell.angle_gamma   90.00
#
_symmetry.space_group_name_H-M   'P 1'
#
loop_
_entity.id
_entity.type
_entity.pdbx_description
1 polymer ?
#
loop_
_entity_poly.entity_id
_entity_poly.type
_entity_poly.pdbx_seq_one_letter_code
_entity_poly.pdbx_strand_id
1 'polypeptide(L)'
;MFGNFLTLLGVSGDSEPDKPQATQNTPEDQRRESDRRRDLILQLATYLSAVKVKSSTQKRIVESVRQVSEVVIWSDRRNPELLSYVVEVNLHRALLRLLQDRRGGNASVAVAVQVLQTLSIILDGITESRFLYSLFSNNFVNELIAAPVDLENDEILAYYVAFLKALSLKLTTDTIHFFFNERLDDFPLYTTAISLFDHPDSMVRVAVRAITLNVFRINDQDALEFILSAPACAHFWQMIMRALKDCYDDAFRILVDMPTVTPRLQTAPIATSVVDNRMSEIQEWAAVDQILENHMGLLSYMNDIYGLGVERINQRITSRIPRPHIDTDICARH
;
A
#
# COMPACT_ATOMS: atom_id res chain seq x y z
N MET A 1 3.97 8.27 15.91
CA MET A 1 2.82 7.38 16.18
C MET A 1 2.54 6.51 14.95
N PHE A 2 3.47 5.63 14.59
CA PHE A 2 3.32 4.62 13.50
C PHE A 2 3.94 3.26 13.90
N GLY A 3 4.37 3.10 15.15
CA GLY A 3 5.11 1.91 15.62
C GLY A 3 4.25 0.73 16.06
N ASN A 4 2.92 0.87 16.15
CA ASN A 4 2.04 -0.17 16.71
C ASN A 4 1.22 -0.95 15.67
N PHE A 5 1.47 -0.77 14.37
CA PHE A 5 0.76 -1.53 13.33
C PHE A 5 1.51 -2.80 12.86
N LEU A 6 2.81 -2.95 13.20
CA LEU A 6 3.64 -4.09 12.78
C LEU A 6 3.80 -5.19 13.84
N THR A 7 3.35 -4.98 15.07
CA THR A 7 3.39 -5.97 16.16
C THR A 7 2.28 -7.03 16.09
N LEU A 8 1.47 -7.02 15.02
CA LEU A 8 0.36 -7.95 14.78
C LEU A 8 0.71 -9.11 13.81
N LEU A 9 1.99 -9.30 13.47
CA LEU A 9 2.49 -10.40 12.63
C LEU A 9 3.30 -11.43 13.42
N GLY A 10 2.84 -11.78 14.62
CA GLY A 10 3.63 -12.54 15.60
C GLY A 10 4.30 -13.82 15.09
N VAL A 11 5.51 -14.07 15.61
CA VAL A 11 5.98 -15.39 16.06
C VAL A 11 7.01 -15.21 17.19
N SER A 12 6.82 -16.02 18.25
CA SER A 12 7.72 -16.44 19.34
C SER A 12 7.13 -16.00 20.68
N GLY A 13 6.56 -16.87 21.52
CA GLY A 13 6.94 -18.24 21.80
C GLY A 13 7.37 -18.27 23.25
N ASP A 14 6.41 -18.20 24.18
CA ASP A 14 6.62 -18.50 25.59
C ASP A 14 5.33 -19.06 26.19
N SER A 15 5.47 -20.24 26.77
CA SER A 15 4.47 -21.00 27.50
C SER A 15 4.15 -20.35 28.83
N GLU A 16 2.89 -19.95 29.04
CA GLU A 16 2.38 -19.47 30.34
C GLU A 16 1.09 -20.24 30.71
N PRO A 17 0.89 -20.60 32.00
CA PRO A 17 -0.05 -21.64 32.41
C PRO A 17 -1.47 -21.10 32.70
N ASP A 18 -2.45 -22.00 32.54
CA ASP A 18 -3.85 -21.97 33.00
C ASP A 18 -4.52 -20.60 33.19
N LYS A 19 -5.17 -20.13 32.12
CA LYS A 19 -6.26 -19.15 32.22
C LYS A 19 -7.57 -19.85 32.62
N PRO A 20 -8.35 -19.30 33.56
CA PRO A 20 -9.65 -19.85 33.93
C PRO A 20 -10.58 -19.91 32.71
N GLN A 21 -11.21 -21.07 32.52
CA GLN A 21 -12.12 -21.37 31.42
C GLN A 21 -13.21 -20.29 31.30
N ALA A 22 -13.31 -19.68 30.12
CA ALA A 22 -14.36 -18.74 29.78
C ALA A 22 -15.73 -19.42 29.96
N THR A 23 -16.58 -18.83 30.79
CA THR A 23 -18.00 -19.16 30.92
C THR A 23 -18.63 -19.20 29.52
N GLN A 24 -18.99 -20.39 29.05
CA GLN A 24 -19.70 -20.54 27.78
C GLN A 24 -21.11 -19.94 27.95
N ASN A 25 -21.35 -18.78 27.32
CA ASN A 25 -22.65 -18.10 27.31
C ASN A 25 -23.76 -19.06 26.84
N THR A 26 -24.91 -19.04 27.51
CA THR A 26 -26.04 -19.91 27.15
C THR A 26 -26.56 -19.60 25.73
N PRO A 27 -27.21 -20.56 25.04
CA PRO A 27 -27.80 -20.32 23.72
C PRO A 27 -28.79 -19.16 23.68
N GLU A 28 -29.51 -18.89 24.79
CA GLU A 28 -30.38 -17.72 24.91
C GLU A 28 -29.61 -16.41 24.97
N ASP A 29 -28.47 -16.36 25.69
CA ASP A 29 -27.64 -15.17 25.76
C ASP A 29 -27.04 -14.81 24.40
N GLN A 30 -26.66 -15.82 23.60
CA GLN A 30 -26.14 -15.62 22.25
C GLN A 30 -27.21 -15.09 21.29
N ARG A 31 -28.46 -15.55 21.42
CA ARG A 31 -29.60 -15.02 20.65
C ARG A 31 -29.89 -13.57 21.03
N ARG A 32 -29.98 -13.28 22.33
CA ARG A 32 -30.19 -11.90 22.83
C ARG A 32 -29.10 -10.94 22.38
N GLU A 33 -27.84 -11.37 22.39
CA GLU A 33 -26.73 -10.55 21.89
C GLU A 33 -26.81 -10.33 20.37
N SER A 34 -27.19 -11.36 19.61
CA SER A 34 -27.42 -11.23 18.16
C SER A 34 -28.55 -10.23 17.86
N ASP A 35 -29.65 -10.29 18.59
CA ASP A 35 -30.77 -9.36 18.45
C ASP A 35 -30.35 -7.92 18.78
N ARG A 36 -29.60 -7.72 19.88
CA ARG A 36 -29.04 -6.40 20.23
C ARG A 36 -28.12 -5.84 19.14
N ARG A 37 -27.26 -6.69 18.56
CA ARG A 37 -26.34 -6.28 17.48
C ARG A 37 -27.11 -5.94 16.20
N ARG A 38 -28.20 -6.66 15.91
CA ARG A 38 -29.11 -6.32 14.81
C ARG A 38 -29.78 -4.97 15.03
N ASP A 39 -30.31 -4.70 16.22
CA ASP A 39 -30.90 -3.41 16.55
C ASP A 39 -29.87 -2.28 16.45
N LEU A 40 -28.63 -2.53 16.90
CA LEU A 40 -27.53 -1.57 16.76
C LEU A 40 -27.22 -1.27 15.29
N ILE A 41 -27.18 -2.28 14.41
CA ILE A 41 -26.99 -2.07 12.95
C ILE A 41 -28.07 -1.13 12.41
N LEU A 42 -29.34 -1.36 12.76
CA LEU A 42 -30.46 -0.53 12.30
C LEU A 42 -30.35 0.91 12.83
N GLN A 43 -30.00 1.09 14.10
CA GLN A 43 -29.81 2.41 14.71
C GLN A 43 -28.65 3.16 14.05
N LEU A 44 -27.52 2.50 13.83
CA LEU A 44 -26.35 3.06 13.17
C LEU A 44 -26.67 3.45 11.73
N ALA A 45 -27.32 2.57 10.96
CA ALA A 45 -27.71 2.86 9.58
C ALA A 45 -28.66 4.07 9.49
N THR A 46 -29.66 4.13 10.37
CA THR A 46 -30.62 5.24 10.42
C THR A 46 -29.94 6.55 10.77
N TYR A 47 -29.06 6.54 11.78
CA TYR A 47 -28.35 7.74 12.20
C TYR A 47 -27.34 8.22 11.14
N LEU A 48 -26.47 7.32 10.66
CA LEU A 48 -25.38 7.64 9.74
C LEU A 48 -25.86 7.98 8.33
N SER A 49 -27.05 7.52 7.92
CA SER A 49 -27.64 7.90 6.63
C SER A 49 -28.21 9.33 6.62
N ALA A 50 -28.66 9.85 7.76
CA ALA A 50 -29.34 11.16 7.85
C ALA A 50 -28.46 12.29 8.42
N VAL A 51 -27.43 11.95 9.22
CA VAL A 51 -26.61 12.94 9.93
C VAL A 51 -25.86 13.87 8.95
N LYS A 52 -25.68 15.14 9.31
CA LYS A 52 -24.80 16.08 8.58
C LYS A 52 -23.50 16.28 9.34
N VAL A 53 -22.38 16.36 8.62
CA VAL A 53 -21.06 16.56 9.24
C VAL A 53 -20.94 18.01 9.73
N LYS A 54 -20.87 18.18 11.04
CA LYS A 54 -20.69 19.47 11.73
C LYS A 54 -19.84 19.25 12.98
N SER A 55 -19.19 20.29 13.49
CA SER A 55 -18.36 20.18 14.72
C SER A 55 -19.15 19.66 15.93
N SER A 56 -20.46 19.96 16.02
CA SER A 56 -21.31 19.47 17.12
C SER A 56 -21.64 17.97 17.03
N THR A 57 -21.72 17.42 15.81
CA THR A 57 -22.06 16.01 15.58
C THR A 57 -20.82 15.13 15.41
N GLN A 58 -19.67 15.72 15.09
CA GLN A 58 -18.40 15.04 14.81
C GLN A 58 -18.09 13.90 15.79
N LYS A 59 -18.05 14.18 17.10
CA LYS A 59 -17.70 13.16 18.12
C LYS A 59 -18.62 11.95 18.09
N ARG A 60 -19.92 12.19 17.90
CA ARG A 60 -20.92 11.12 17.84
C ARG A 60 -20.82 10.34 16.53
N ILE A 61 -20.57 11.02 15.40
CA ILE A 61 -20.36 10.35 14.11
C ILE A 61 -19.14 9.44 14.19
N VAL A 62 -18.01 9.94 14.72
CA VAL A 62 -16.76 9.17 14.87
C VAL A 62 -17.01 7.91 15.71
N GLU A 63 -17.65 8.04 16.87
CA GLU A 63 -17.96 6.88 17.71
C GLU A 63 -18.93 5.91 17.03
N SER A 64 -19.97 6.41 16.36
CA SER A 64 -20.89 5.56 15.60
C SER A 64 -20.19 4.82 14.46
N VAL A 65 -19.26 5.46 13.73
CA VAL A 65 -18.47 4.80 12.68
C VAL A 65 -17.52 3.75 13.27
N ARG A 66 -16.90 4.01 14.43
CA ARG A 66 -16.10 3.00 15.15
C ARG A 66 -16.93 1.77 15.52
N GLN A 67 -18.16 1.97 15.99
CA GLN A 67 -19.10 0.90 16.30
C GLN A 67 -19.49 0.07 15.06
N VAL A 68 -19.47 0.66 13.85
CA VAL A 68 -19.69 -0.10 12.60
C VAL A 68 -18.64 -1.18 12.43
N SER A 69 -17.34 -0.87 12.55
CA SER A 69 -16.30 -1.90 12.48
C SER A 69 -16.47 -2.97 13.57
N GLU A 70 -16.82 -2.56 14.79
CA GLU A 70 -17.00 -3.51 15.89
C GLU A 70 -18.12 -4.51 15.60
N VAL A 71 -19.29 -4.02 15.17
CA VAL A 71 -20.44 -4.90 14.88
C VAL A 71 -20.17 -5.77 13.67
N VAL A 72 -19.56 -5.23 12.61
CA VAL A 72 -19.24 -6.00 11.39
C VAL A 72 -18.25 -7.12 11.68
N ILE A 73 -17.15 -6.84 12.41
CA ILE A 73 -16.17 -7.86 12.78
C ILE A 73 -16.75 -8.88 13.75
N TRP A 74 -17.61 -8.45 14.67
CA TRP A 74 -18.32 -9.37 15.55
C TRP A 74 -19.25 -10.29 14.76
N SER A 75 -20.02 -9.75 13.81
CA SER A 75 -20.92 -10.49 12.93
C SER A 75 -20.15 -11.53 12.12
N ASP A 76 -19.04 -11.17 11.49
CA ASP A 76 -18.19 -12.11 10.75
C ASP A 76 -17.75 -13.30 11.60
N ARG A 77 -17.36 -13.07 12.85
CA ARG A 77 -16.83 -14.12 13.73
C ARG A 77 -17.88 -14.95 14.46
N ARG A 78 -19.06 -14.41 14.71
CA ARG A 78 -20.06 -15.01 15.62
C ARG A 78 -21.37 -15.34 14.93
N ASN A 79 -21.84 -14.48 14.03
CA ASN A 79 -23.10 -14.66 13.34
C ASN A 79 -23.07 -13.99 11.95
N PRO A 80 -22.55 -14.68 10.92
CA PRO A 80 -22.41 -14.13 9.57
C PRO A 80 -23.73 -13.72 8.92
N GLU A 81 -24.87 -14.25 9.38
CA GLU A 81 -26.19 -13.83 8.85
C GLU A 81 -26.45 -12.34 9.07
N LEU A 82 -25.87 -11.76 10.14
CA LEU A 82 -25.96 -10.32 10.41
C LEU A 82 -25.27 -9.45 9.35
N LEU A 83 -24.29 -10.00 8.62
CA LEU A 83 -23.62 -9.29 7.53
C LEU A 83 -24.57 -9.00 6.36
N SER A 84 -25.53 -9.89 6.10
CA SER A 84 -26.58 -9.65 5.09
C SER A 84 -27.40 -8.41 5.47
N TYR A 85 -27.75 -8.25 6.74
CA TYR A 85 -28.48 -7.07 7.21
C TYR A 85 -27.67 -5.78 7.06
N VAL A 86 -26.35 -5.81 7.28
CA VAL A 86 -25.45 -4.66 7.05
C VAL A 86 -25.50 -4.18 5.60
N VAL A 87 -25.56 -5.12 4.65
CA VAL A 87 -25.72 -4.81 3.22
C VAL A 87 -27.13 -4.29 2.94
N GLU A 88 -28.17 -4.97 3.41
CA GLU A 88 -29.58 -4.62 3.18
C GLU A 88 -29.92 -3.19 3.61
N VAL A 89 -29.40 -2.75 4.76
CA VAL A 89 -29.62 -1.38 5.28
C VAL A 89 -28.67 -0.35 4.68
N ASN A 90 -27.83 -0.74 3.72
CA ASN A 90 -26.84 0.12 3.06
C ASN A 90 -25.88 0.83 4.03
N LEU A 91 -25.51 0.19 5.14
CA LEU A 91 -24.62 0.80 6.14
C LEU A 91 -23.25 1.16 5.55
N HIS A 92 -22.73 0.34 4.65
CA HIS A 92 -21.50 0.60 3.91
C HIS A 92 -21.60 1.87 3.03
N ARG A 93 -22.75 2.11 2.36
CA ARG A 93 -22.99 3.35 1.59
C ARG A 93 -23.09 4.58 2.50
N ALA A 94 -23.59 4.43 3.72
CA ALA A 94 -23.61 5.53 4.69
C ALA A 94 -22.18 6.00 5.02
N LEU A 95 -21.20 5.07 5.11
CA LEU A 95 -19.79 5.42 5.29
C LEU A 95 -19.23 6.21 4.09
N LEU A 96 -19.49 5.76 2.87
CA LEU A 96 -19.08 6.48 1.65
C LEU A 96 -19.68 7.90 1.60
N ARG A 97 -20.96 8.06 1.94
CA ARG A 97 -21.61 9.37 1.99
C ARG A 97 -20.91 10.32 2.96
N LEU A 98 -20.47 9.83 4.12
CA LEU A 98 -19.74 10.62 5.11
C LEU A 98 -18.36 11.02 4.59
N LEU A 99 -17.68 10.13 3.85
CA LEU A 99 -16.40 10.42 3.20
C LEU A 99 -16.54 11.48 2.09
N GLN A 100 -17.69 11.54 1.42
CA GLN A 100 -17.99 12.52 0.37
C GLN A 100 -18.43 13.89 0.89
N ASP A 101 -18.82 14.02 2.17
CA ASP A 101 -19.33 15.28 2.72
C ASP A 101 -18.21 16.28 3.02
N ARG A 102 -17.92 17.13 2.03
CA ARG A 102 -16.92 18.21 2.12
C ARG A 102 -17.36 19.42 2.97
N ARG A 103 -18.62 19.50 3.41
CA ARG A 103 -19.18 20.74 4.00
C ARG A 103 -18.78 20.94 5.46
N GLY A 104 -18.06 19.99 6.06
CA GLY A 104 -17.75 19.94 7.49
C GLY A 104 -16.46 20.64 7.93
N GLY A 105 -15.63 21.17 7.02
CA GLY A 105 -14.30 21.73 7.38
C GLY A 105 -13.47 20.74 8.19
N ASN A 106 -12.88 21.17 9.32
CA ASN A 106 -12.09 20.28 10.21
C ASN A 106 -12.88 19.09 10.75
N ALA A 107 -14.20 19.21 10.91
CA ALA A 107 -15.03 18.07 11.33
C ALA A 107 -15.09 16.97 10.26
N SER A 108 -14.89 17.34 8.99
CA SER A 108 -14.79 16.39 7.89
C SER A 108 -13.50 15.58 7.98
N VAL A 109 -12.38 16.18 8.41
CA VAL A 109 -11.08 15.49 8.57
C VAL A 109 -11.18 14.30 9.54
N ALA A 110 -11.64 14.55 10.77
CA ALA A 110 -11.75 13.50 11.78
C ALA A 110 -12.76 12.40 11.38
N VAL A 111 -13.85 12.77 10.69
CA VAL A 111 -14.83 11.81 10.18
C VAL A 111 -14.25 10.99 9.03
N ALA A 112 -13.54 11.62 8.09
CA ALA A 112 -12.89 10.95 6.96
C ALA A 112 -11.83 9.96 7.45
N VAL A 113 -10.96 10.37 8.38
CA VAL A 113 -9.97 9.51 9.04
C VAL A 113 -10.65 8.30 9.67
N GLN A 114 -11.71 8.51 10.46
CA GLN A 114 -12.42 7.42 11.11
C GLN A 114 -13.10 6.48 10.11
N VAL A 115 -13.68 7.00 9.02
CA VAL A 115 -14.29 6.19 7.97
C VAL A 115 -13.23 5.35 7.25
N LEU A 116 -12.11 5.94 6.84
CA LEU A 116 -11.02 5.23 6.18
C LEU A 116 -10.46 4.14 7.10
N GLN A 117 -10.22 4.46 8.37
CA GLN A 117 -9.77 3.48 9.36
C GLN A 117 -10.77 2.33 9.54
N THR A 118 -12.06 2.63 9.68
CA THR A 118 -13.11 1.62 9.83
C THR A 118 -13.20 0.73 8.60
N LEU A 119 -13.10 1.29 7.39
CA LEU A 119 -13.08 0.52 6.14
C LEU A 119 -11.86 -0.39 6.07
N SER A 120 -10.67 0.09 6.44
CA SER A 120 -9.45 -0.75 6.50
C SER A 120 -9.62 -1.91 7.48
N ILE A 121 -10.16 -1.67 8.68
CA ILE A 121 -10.42 -2.73 9.67
C ILE A 121 -11.41 -3.77 9.14
N ILE A 122 -12.49 -3.31 8.48
CA ILE A 122 -13.50 -4.18 7.86
C ILE A 122 -12.85 -5.04 6.78
N LEU A 123 -12.05 -4.45 5.89
CA LEU A 123 -11.36 -5.18 4.84
C LEU A 123 -10.39 -6.21 5.44
N ASP A 124 -9.49 -5.81 6.33
CA ASP A 124 -8.49 -6.71 6.90
C ASP A 124 -9.11 -7.82 7.75
N GLY A 125 -10.19 -7.51 8.49
CA GLY A 125 -10.73 -8.41 9.50
C GLY A 125 -11.79 -9.40 9.02
N ILE A 126 -12.41 -9.17 7.87
CA ILE A 126 -13.50 -10.03 7.36
C ILE A 126 -12.96 -11.23 6.63
N THR A 127 -13.56 -12.38 6.95
CA THR A 127 -13.30 -13.67 6.33
C THR A 127 -14.44 -14.14 5.43
N GLU A 128 -15.67 -13.65 5.66
CA GLU A 128 -16.83 -14.10 4.90
C GLU A 128 -16.84 -13.58 3.46
N SER A 129 -16.63 -14.51 2.53
CA SER A 129 -16.49 -14.20 1.11
C SER A 129 -17.74 -13.56 0.53
N ARG A 130 -18.95 -14.05 0.88
CA ARG A 130 -20.20 -13.49 0.34
C ARG A 130 -20.35 -12.01 0.67
N PHE A 131 -19.98 -11.61 1.89
CA PHE A 131 -20.05 -10.22 2.29
C PHE A 131 -19.00 -9.37 1.53
N LEU A 132 -17.76 -9.86 1.40
CA LEU A 132 -16.73 -9.17 0.61
C LEU A 132 -17.16 -8.98 -0.86
N TYR A 133 -17.64 -10.04 -1.51
CA TYR A 133 -18.17 -9.96 -2.87
C TYR A 133 -19.33 -8.96 -2.94
N SER A 134 -20.25 -8.97 -1.97
CA SER A 134 -21.35 -8.01 -1.93
C SER A 134 -20.91 -6.55 -1.77
N LEU A 135 -19.84 -6.30 -1.00
CA LEU A 135 -19.26 -4.96 -0.89
C LEU A 135 -18.64 -4.51 -2.22
N PHE A 136 -18.02 -5.43 -2.96
CA PHE A 136 -17.34 -5.09 -4.22
C PHE A 136 -18.31 -4.97 -5.41
N SER A 137 -19.38 -5.77 -5.43
CA SER A 137 -20.26 -6.00 -6.60
C SER A 137 -21.14 -4.82 -7.06
N ASN A 138 -21.00 -3.62 -6.49
CA ASN A 138 -21.80 -2.44 -6.87
C ASN A 138 -20.96 -1.19 -7.12
N ASN A 139 -19.74 -1.36 -7.64
CA ASN A 139 -18.77 -0.29 -7.89
C ASN A 139 -18.39 0.54 -6.64
N PHE A 140 -18.78 0.06 -5.45
CA PHE A 140 -18.63 0.77 -4.19
C PHE A 140 -17.16 1.04 -3.85
N VAL A 141 -16.27 0.09 -4.16
CA VAL A 141 -14.83 0.26 -3.96
C VAL A 141 -14.28 1.37 -4.85
N ASN A 142 -14.67 1.39 -6.12
CA ASN A 142 -14.21 2.44 -7.04
C ASN A 142 -14.78 3.82 -6.65
N GLU A 143 -16.02 3.88 -6.16
CA GLU A 143 -16.60 5.09 -5.57
C GLU A 143 -15.86 5.55 -4.31
N LEU A 144 -15.37 4.63 -3.48
CA LEU A 144 -14.54 4.94 -2.30
C LEU A 144 -13.16 5.47 -2.69
N ILE A 145 -12.52 4.87 -3.70
CA ILE A 145 -11.21 5.33 -4.18
C ILE A 145 -11.35 6.72 -4.80
N ALA A 146 -12.37 6.93 -5.64
CA ALA A 146 -12.69 8.22 -6.25
C ALA A 146 -13.29 9.24 -5.28
N ALA A 147 -13.46 8.87 -4.00
CA ALA A 147 -14.03 9.77 -3.01
C ALA A 147 -13.15 11.03 -2.88
N PRO A 148 -13.78 12.20 -2.71
CA PRO A 148 -13.08 13.47 -2.72
C PRO A 148 -12.35 13.77 -1.41
N VAL A 149 -11.25 13.05 -1.18
CA VAL A 149 -10.44 13.11 0.03
C VAL A 149 -9.32 14.15 -0.14
N ASP A 150 -9.03 14.92 0.90
CA ASP A 150 -7.94 15.90 0.91
C ASP A 150 -6.60 15.19 1.12
N LEU A 151 -5.91 14.88 0.03
CA LEU A 151 -4.62 14.18 0.03
C LEU A 151 -3.43 15.11 0.35
N GLU A 152 -3.64 16.43 0.43
CA GLU A 152 -2.60 17.38 0.90
C GLU A 152 -2.46 17.32 2.44
N ASN A 153 -3.48 16.79 3.13
CA ASN A 153 -3.44 16.56 4.56
C ASN A 153 -2.75 15.24 4.87
N ASP A 154 -1.54 15.29 5.45
CA ASP A 154 -0.71 14.12 5.78
C ASP A 154 -1.45 13.07 6.65
N GLU A 155 -2.30 13.51 7.59
CA GLU A 155 -3.06 12.59 8.43
C GLU A 155 -4.04 11.78 7.57
N ILE A 156 -4.84 12.47 6.76
CA ILE A 156 -5.79 11.82 5.85
C ILE A 156 -5.07 10.92 4.85
N LEU A 157 -4.00 11.42 4.22
CA LEU A 157 -3.22 10.68 3.23
C LEU A 157 -2.72 9.35 3.81
N ALA A 158 -2.22 9.35 5.04
CA ALA A 158 -1.72 8.12 5.65
C ALA A 158 -2.81 7.06 5.85
N TYR A 159 -4.01 7.46 6.31
CA TYR A 159 -5.15 6.53 6.42
C TYR A 159 -5.68 6.11 5.04
N TYR A 160 -5.65 7.00 4.06
CA TYR A 160 -6.09 6.71 2.70
C TYR A 160 -5.17 5.68 2.03
N VAL A 161 -3.85 5.85 2.14
CA VAL A 161 -2.87 4.90 1.60
C VAL A 161 -2.95 3.55 2.32
N ALA A 162 -3.19 3.55 3.64
CA ALA A 162 -3.45 2.31 4.39
C ALA A 162 -4.72 1.60 3.89
N PHE A 163 -5.77 2.36 3.57
CA PHE A 163 -7.00 1.84 2.97
C PHE A 163 -6.76 1.25 1.57
N LEU A 164 -6.03 1.94 0.69
CA LEU A 164 -5.64 1.39 -0.62
C LEU A 164 -4.82 0.11 -0.47
N LYS A 165 -3.92 0.06 0.52
CA LYS A 165 -3.15 -1.16 0.83
C LYS A 165 -4.07 -2.30 1.26
N ALA A 166 -5.02 -2.06 2.16
CA ALA A 166 -6.00 -3.06 2.59
C ALA A 166 -6.82 -3.60 1.40
N LEU A 167 -7.24 -2.73 0.48
CA LEU A 167 -7.90 -3.14 -0.77
C LEU A 167 -6.99 -3.99 -1.65
N SER A 168 -5.72 -3.60 -1.82
CA SER A 168 -4.77 -4.35 -2.66
C SER A 168 -4.53 -5.77 -2.14
N LEU A 169 -4.65 -6.01 -0.83
CA LEU A 169 -4.54 -7.35 -0.23
C LEU A 169 -5.75 -8.24 -0.51
N LYS A 170 -6.87 -7.67 -0.98
CA LYS A 170 -8.08 -8.40 -1.39
C LYS A 170 -8.14 -8.65 -2.89
N LEU A 171 -7.15 -8.19 -3.66
CA LEU A 171 -7.01 -8.56 -5.06
C LEU A 171 -6.64 -10.04 -5.16
N THR A 172 -7.42 -10.77 -5.93
CA THR A 172 -7.17 -12.13 -6.38
C THR A 172 -7.51 -12.20 -7.86
N THR A 173 -7.21 -13.33 -8.50
CA THR A 173 -7.66 -13.61 -9.87
C THR A 173 -9.18 -13.53 -10.01
N ASP A 174 -9.94 -13.81 -8.94
CA ASP A 174 -11.41 -13.81 -8.97
C ASP A 174 -12.01 -12.43 -8.67
N THR A 175 -11.31 -11.59 -7.91
CA THR A 175 -11.84 -10.29 -7.48
C THR A 175 -11.39 -9.13 -8.36
N ILE A 176 -10.38 -9.30 -9.22
CA ILE A 176 -9.80 -8.21 -10.01
C ILE A 176 -10.83 -7.46 -10.88
N HIS A 177 -11.81 -8.17 -11.43
CA HIS A 177 -12.87 -7.56 -12.26
C HIS A 177 -13.80 -6.59 -11.49
N PHE A 178 -13.76 -6.56 -10.15
CA PHE A 178 -14.45 -5.52 -9.37
C PHE A 178 -13.65 -4.21 -9.28
N PHE A 179 -12.33 -4.28 -9.44
CA PHE A 179 -11.41 -3.15 -9.31
C PHE A 179 -10.97 -2.61 -10.66
N PHE A 180 -10.96 -3.46 -11.69
CA PHE A 180 -10.57 -3.11 -13.05
C PHE A 180 -11.75 -3.26 -14.00
N ASN A 181 -12.05 -2.18 -14.73
CA ASN A 181 -13.05 -2.17 -15.78
C ASN A 181 -12.37 -2.22 -17.15
N GLU A 182 -12.31 -3.42 -17.72
CA GLU A 182 -11.72 -3.73 -19.03
C GLU A 182 -12.32 -2.89 -20.18
N ARG A 183 -13.60 -2.50 -20.09
CA ARG A 183 -14.27 -1.76 -21.18
C ARG A 183 -13.93 -0.28 -21.19
N LEU A 184 -13.61 0.27 -20.02
CA LEU A 184 -13.30 1.69 -19.86
C LEU A 184 -11.80 1.94 -19.68
N ASP A 185 -10.99 0.87 -19.66
CA ASP A 185 -9.59 0.93 -19.25
C ASP A 185 -9.44 1.72 -17.94
N ASP A 186 -10.24 1.36 -16.94
CA ASP A 186 -10.27 2.07 -15.65
C ASP A 186 -9.87 1.14 -14.51
N PHE A 187 -8.73 1.45 -13.88
CA PHE A 187 -8.21 0.74 -12.72
C PHE A 187 -7.90 1.72 -11.57
N PRO A 188 -8.91 2.28 -10.88
CA PRO A 188 -8.71 3.36 -9.91
C PRO A 188 -7.70 3.01 -8.80
N LEU A 189 -7.73 1.77 -8.29
CA LEU A 189 -6.81 1.34 -7.24
C LEU A 189 -5.34 1.46 -7.68
N TYR A 190 -5.04 1.03 -8.90
CA TYR A 190 -3.68 1.08 -9.43
C TYR A 190 -3.29 2.50 -9.83
N THR A 191 -4.14 3.22 -10.57
CA THR A 191 -3.83 4.57 -11.08
C THR A 191 -3.67 5.58 -9.95
N THR A 192 -4.50 5.52 -8.91
CA THR A 192 -4.35 6.37 -7.73
C THR A 192 -3.08 6.01 -6.97
N ALA A 193 -2.75 4.72 -6.79
CA ALA A 193 -1.52 4.33 -6.11
C ALA A 193 -0.27 4.86 -6.83
N ILE A 194 -0.16 4.66 -8.15
CA ILE A 194 1.02 5.09 -8.91
C ILE A 194 1.18 6.62 -9.00
N SER A 195 0.09 7.39 -8.86
CA SER A 195 0.19 8.86 -8.76
C SER A 195 0.91 9.32 -7.49
N LEU A 196 0.97 8.48 -6.46
CA LEU A 196 1.67 8.73 -5.19
C LEU A 196 3.05 8.06 -5.13
N PHE A 197 3.55 7.51 -6.25
CA PHE A 197 4.77 6.69 -6.27
C PHE A 197 6.03 7.44 -5.80
N ASP A 198 6.11 8.74 -6.11
CA ASP A 198 7.24 9.61 -5.76
C ASP A 198 6.87 10.66 -4.70
N HIS A 199 5.98 10.27 -3.78
CA HIS A 199 5.61 11.13 -2.66
C HIS A 199 6.83 11.42 -1.78
N PRO A 200 7.02 12.64 -1.22
CA PRO A 200 8.16 12.98 -0.37
C PRO A 200 8.25 12.12 0.90
N ASP A 201 7.11 11.67 1.44
CA ASP A 201 7.08 10.74 2.57
C ASP A 201 7.48 9.32 2.15
N SER A 202 8.58 8.83 2.73
CA SER A 202 9.07 7.48 2.55
C SER A 202 8.06 6.38 2.88
N MET A 203 7.21 6.57 3.90
CA MET A 203 6.20 5.58 4.29
C MET A 203 5.12 5.44 3.22
N VAL A 204 4.71 6.55 2.61
CA VAL A 204 3.78 6.55 1.47
C VAL A 204 4.41 5.79 0.29
N ARG A 205 5.66 6.07 -0.06
CA ARG A 205 6.37 5.34 -1.14
C ARG A 205 6.44 3.83 -0.87
N VAL A 206 6.75 3.42 0.36
CA VAL A 206 6.78 1.99 0.75
C VAL A 206 5.40 1.34 0.59
N ALA A 207 4.33 2.01 1.03
CA ALA A 207 2.98 1.48 0.91
C ALA A 207 2.52 1.40 -0.56
N VAL A 208 2.80 2.43 -1.38
CA VAL A 208 2.51 2.42 -2.81
C VAL A 208 3.22 1.29 -3.52
N ARG A 209 4.52 1.07 -3.22
CA ARG A 209 5.29 -0.07 -3.76
C ARG A 209 4.67 -1.41 -3.38
N ALA A 210 4.19 -1.56 -2.15
CA ALA A 210 3.48 -2.77 -1.74
C ALA A 210 2.17 -2.97 -2.52
N ILE A 211 1.40 -1.88 -2.75
CA ILE A 211 0.17 -1.92 -3.55
C ILE A 211 0.47 -2.34 -5.00
N THR A 212 1.47 -1.75 -5.64
CA THR A 212 1.84 -2.09 -7.03
C THR A 212 2.33 -3.53 -7.15
N LEU A 213 3.10 -4.03 -6.18
CA LEU A 213 3.52 -5.45 -6.14
C LEU A 213 2.32 -6.40 -6.01
N ASN A 214 1.35 -6.07 -5.16
CA ASN A 214 0.12 -6.86 -5.02
C ASN A 214 -0.67 -6.90 -6.33
N VAL A 215 -0.78 -5.77 -7.04
CA VAL A 215 -1.42 -5.69 -8.36
C VAL A 215 -0.67 -6.52 -9.39
N PHE A 216 0.65 -6.38 -9.48
CA PHE A 216 1.47 -7.12 -10.45
C PHE A 216 1.39 -8.64 -10.24
N ARG A 217 1.32 -9.08 -8.98
CA ARG A 217 1.22 -10.50 -8.62
C ARG A 217 -0.02 -11.19 -9.21
N ILE A 218 -1.12 -10.48 -9.46
CA ILE A 218 -2.35 -11.09 -9.98
C ILE A 218 -2.13 -11.70 -11.37
N ASN A 219 -1.25 -11.09 -12.18
CA ASN A 219 -0.89 -11.58 -13.51
C ASN A 219 -2.11 -11.81 -14.44
N ASP A 220 -3.14 -10.99 -14.28
CA ASP A 220 -4.32 -10.97 -15.15
C ASP A 220 -3.99 -10.31 -16.50
N GLN A 221 -4.51 -10.86 -17.61
CA GLN A 221 -4.08 -10.47 -18.95
C GLN A 221 -4.48 -9.04 -19.31
N ASP A 222 -5.73 -8.69 -19.06
CA ASP A 222 -6.29 -7.39 -19.44
C ASP A 222 -5.78 -6.29 -18.51
N ALA A 223 -5.70 -6.57 -17.20
CA ALA A 223 -5.08 -5.65 -16.26
C ALA A 223 -3.59 -5.42 -16.56
N LEU A 224 -2.84 -6.44 -16.98
CA LEU A 224 -1.45 -6.28 -17.40
C LEU A 224 -1.32 -5.44 -18.68
N GLU A 225 -2.21 -5.62 -19.65
CA GLU A 225 -2.22 -4.76 -20.85
C GLU A 225 -2.42 -3.29 -20.45
N PHE A 226 -3.39 -3.02 -19.58
CA PHE A 226 -3.61 -1.69 -19.03
C PHE A 226 -2.36 -1.14 -18.33
N ILE A 227 -1.76 -1.91 -17.43
CA ILE A 227 -0.55 -1.52 -16.69
C ILE A 227 0.60 -1.15 -17.64
N LEU A 228 0.81 -1.92 -18.71
CA LEU A 228 1.97 -1.78 -19.61
C LEU A 228 1.80 -0.69 -20.67
N SER A 229 0.57 -0.51 -21.16
CA SER A 229 0.28 0.24 -22.38
C SER A 229 -0.59 1.48 -22.15
N ALA A 230 -1.37 1.55 -21.07
CA ALA A 230 -2.30 2.65 -20.88
C ALA A 230 -1.59 4.00 -20.65
N PRO A 231 -2.10 5.11 -21.21
CA PRO A 231 -1.54 6.44 -21.01
C PRO A 231 -1.44 6.86 -19.53
N ALA A 232 -2.41 6.44 -18.70
CA ALA A 232 -2.41 6.70 -17.27
C ALA A 232 -1.17 6.13 -16.54
N CYS A 233 -0.60 5.04 -17.07
CA CYS A 233 0.56 4.36 -16.52
C CYS A 233 1.89 4.92 -17.06
N ALA A 234 1.85 5.78 -18.08
CA ALA A 234 3.05 6.23 -18.79
C ALA A 234 4.02 7.00 -17.88
N HIS A 235 3.50 7.85 -17.00
CA HIS A 235 4.33 8.62 -16.07
C HIS A 235 5.09 7.70 -15.12
N PHE A 236 4.40 6.74 -14.49
CA PHE A 236 5.00 5.74 -13.61
C PHE A 236 6.18 5.01 -14.27
N TRP A 237 5.99 4.52 -15.50
CA TRP A 237 7.08 3.87 -16.23
C TRP A 237 8.24 4.82 -16.55
N GLN A 238 7.95 6.05 -16.93
CA GLN A 238 9.00 7.05 -17.16
C GLN A 238 9.81 7.32 -15.89
N MET A 239 9.15 7.38 -14.73
CA MET A 239 9.83 7.57 -13.44
C MET A 239 10.77 6.41 -13.11
N ILE A 240 10.28 5.16 -13.23
CA ILE A 240 11.12 3.97 -13.01
C ILE A 240 12.32 3.99 -13.95
N MET A 241 12.11 4.26 -15.24
CA MET A 241 13.18 4.24 -16.23
C MET A 241 14.21 5.36 -16.01
N ARG A 242 13.77 6.56 -15.63
CA ARG A 242 14.68 7.66 -15.27
C ARG A 242 15.50 7.30 -14.05
N ALA A 243 14.85 6.82 -12.99
CA ALA A 243 15.55 6.49 -11.75
C ALA A 243 16.54 5.31 -11.93
N LEU A 244 16.21 4.33 -12.78
CA LEU A 244 17.17 3.28 -13.17
C LEU A 244 18.36 3.83 -13.97
N LYS A 245 18.11 4.77 -14.89
CA LYS A 245 19.17 5.44 -15.65
C LYS A 245 20.07 6.28 -14.74
N ASP A 246 19.49 7.03 -13.80
CA ASP A 246 20.24 7.84 -12.84
C ASP A 246 21.11 6.94 -11.95
N CYS A 247 20.57 5.81 -11.48
CA CYS A 247 21.33 4.79 -10.75
C CYS A 247 22.51 4.23 -11.59
N TYR A 248 22.29 3.97 -12.88
CA TYR A 248 23.35 3.50 -13.78
C TYR A 248 24.41 4.58 -14.00
N ASP A 249 24.01 5.82 -14.27
CA ASP A 249 24.91 6.94 -14.55
C ASP A 249 25.77 7.28 -13.31
N ASP A 250 25.18 7.25 -12.11
CA ASP A 250 25.90 7.44 -10.85
C ASP A 250 26.92 6.32 -10.60
N ALA A 251 26.54 5.06 -10.82
CA ALA A 251 27.44 3.91 -10.69
C ALA A 251 28.57 3.96 -11.73
N PHE A 252 28.26 4.32 -12.98
CA PHE A 252 29.23 4.46 -14.05
C PHE A 252 30.23 5.59 -13.75
N ARG A 253 29.77 6.72 -13.22
CA ARG A 253 30.66 7.83 -12.83
C ARG A 253 31.69 7.39 -11.81
N ILE A 254 31.30 6.63 -10.79
CA ILE A 254 32.26 6.04 -9.85
C ILE A 254 33.24 5.11 -10.58
N LEU A 255 32.74 4.18 -11.39
CA LEU A 255 33.59 3.20 -12.08
C LEU A 255 34.64 3.86 -13.00
N VAL A 256 34.32 5.00 -13.61
CA VAL A 256 35.23 5.76 -14.47
C VAL A 256 36.15 6.68 -13.66
N ASP A 257 35.65 7.32 -12.62
CA ASP A 257 36.45 8.20 -11.75
C ASP A 257 37.35 7.42 -10.79
N MET A 258 37.14 6.11 -10.63
CA MET A 258 38.06 5.23 -9.91
C MET A 258 39.43 5.23 -10.60
N PRO A 259 40.49 5.74 -9.96
CA PRO A 259 41.82 5.65 -10.53
C PRO A 259 42.14 4.17 -10.75
N THR A 260 42.46 3.78 -11.98
CA THR A 260 42.96 2.44 -12.27
C THR A 260 44.17 2.21 -11.36
N VAL A 261 44.03 1.38 -10.34
CA VAL A 261 45.15 0.92 -9.52
C VAL A 261 45.98 0.01 -10.42
N THR A 262 46.79 0.59 -11.30
CA THR A 262 47.92 -0.13 -11.88
C THR A 262 48.87 -0.37 -10.72
N PRO A 263 49.17 -1.62 -10.33
CA PRO A 263 50.11 -1.88 -9.27
C PRO A 263 51.50 -1.49 -9.79
N ARG A 264 51.92 -0.24 -9.55
CA ARG A 264 53.31 0.16 -9.74
C ARG A 264 54.10 -0.46 -8.60
N LEU A 265 54.82 -1.54 -8.91
CA LEU A 265 55.96 -2.01 -8.12
C LEU A 265 56.99 -0.86 -8.05
N GLN A 266 56.86 0.04 -7.09
CA GLN A 266 57.89 1.05 -6.81
C GLN A 266 58.20 1.08 -5.31
N THR A 267 59.39 0.58 -5.02
CA THR A 267 60.11 0.69 -3.76
C THR A 267 60.41 2.17 -3.45
N ALA A 268 59.66 2.81 -2.54
CA ALA A 268 59.97 4.14 -1.98
C ALA A 268 59.34 4.30 -0.58
N PRO A 269 59.88 5.20 0.28
CA PRO A 269 59.84 5.05 1.74
C PRO A 269 58.48 5.42 2.37
N ILE A 270 58.15 4.67 3.43
CA ILE A 270 56.91 4.68 4.19
C ILE A 270 56.96 5.84 5.21
N ALA A 271 56.13 6.88 5.07
CA ALA A 271 55.74 7.72 6.21
C ALA A 271 54.54 8.67 5.97
N THR A 272 54.27 9.11 4.74
CA THR A 272 53.18 10.10 4.49
C THR A 272 52.17 9.66 3.44
N SER A 273 52.58 8.87 2.45
CA SER A 273 51.67 8.36 1.40
C SER A 273 50.64 7.32 1.87
N VAL A 274 50.92 6.61 2.97
CA VAL A 274 50.03 5.55 3.47
C VAL A 274 48.78 6.12 4.14
N VAL A 275 48.88 7.28 4.79
CA VAL A 275 47.73 7.92 5.45
C VAL A 275 46.84 8.60 4.41
N ASP A 276 47.43 9.30 3.44
CA ASP A 276 46.69 9.94 2.35
C ASP A 276 45.95 8.91 1.48
N ASN A 277 46.59 7.76 1.15
CA ASN A 277 45.92 6.68 0.42
C ASN A 277 44.75 6.06 1.18
N ARG A 278 44.87 5.89 2.51
CA ARG A 278 43.75 5.36 3.31
C ARG A 278 42.61 6.36 3.44
N MET A 279 42.93 7.66 3.49
CA MET A 279 41.92 8.72 3.55
C MET A 279 41.15 8.83 2.21
N SER A 280 41.84 8.68 1.07
CA SER A 280 41.19 8.66 -0.25
C SER A 280 40.32 7.41 -0.47
N GLU A 281 40.81 6.23 -0.09
CA GLU A 281 40.02 4.99 -0.13
C GLU A 281 38.75 5.10 0.73
N ILE A 282 38.84 5.65 1.96
CA ILE A 282 37.68 5.86 2.84
C ILE A 282 36.65 6.82 2.22
N GLN A 283 37.10 7.87 1.51
CA GLN A 283 36.19 8.80 0.81
C GLN A 283 35.53 8.18 -0.42
N GLU A 284 36.24 7.31 -1.15
CA GLU A 284 35.70 6.58 -2.31
C GLU A 284 34.61 5.58 -1.89
N TRP A 285 34.83 4.79 -0.84
CA TRP A 285 33.81 3.88 -0.31
C TRP A 285 32.60 4.62 0.28
N ALA A 286 32.81 5.78 0.91
CA ALA A 286 31.71 6.62 1.38
C ALA A 286 30.84 7.17 0.22
N ALA A 287 31.43 7.48 -0.94
CA ALA A 287 30.68 7.90 -2.13
C ALA A 287 29.84 6.75 -2.72
N VAL A 288 30.39 5.53 -2.71
CA VAL A 288 29.66 4.31 -3.08
C VAL A 288 28.49 4.07 -2.12
N ASP A 289 28.72 4.16 -0.81
CA ASP A 289 27.68 3.97 0.20
C ASP A 289 26.56 5.01 0.06
N GLN A 290 26.88 6.28 -0.19
CA GLN A 290 25.88 7.33 -0.39
C GLN A 290 25.00 7.09 -1.62
N ILE A 291 25.59 6.60 -2.73
CA ILE A 291 24.84 6.29 -3.96
C ILE A 291 23.98 5.05 -3.75
N LEU A 292 24.52 4.03 -3.08
CA LEU A 292 23.76 2.86 -2.69
C LEU A 292 22.58 3.26 -1.82
N GLU A 293 22.76 4.12 -0.81
CA GLU A 293 21.67 4.64 0.02
C GLU A 293 20.63 5.41 -0.81
N ASN A 294 21.06 6.26 -1.73
CA ASN A 294 20.17 7.07 -2.58
C ASN A 294 19.28 6.20 -3.48
N HIS A 295 19.81 5.09 -4.01
CA HIS A 295 19.11 4.23 -4.96
C HIS A 295 18.58 2.92 -4.36
N MET A 296 18.96 2.58 -3.13
CA MET A 296 18.67 1.29 -2.47
C MET A 296 17.18 0.96 -2.48
N GLY A 297 16.36 1.96 -2.17
CA GLY A 297 14.91 1.78 -2.11
C GLY A 297 14.29 1.42 -3.46
N LEU A 298 14.82 1.97 -4.56
CA LEU A 298 14.37 1.61 -5.91
C LEU A 298 14.91 0.24 -6.31
N LEU A 299 16.20 -0.02 -6.09
CA LEU A 299 16.83 -1.29 -6.46
C LEU A 299 16.17 -2.48 -5.74
N SER A 300 15.87 -2.34 -4.45
CA SER A 300 15.12 -3.32 -3.67
C SER A 300 13.73 -3.55 -4.25
N TYR A 301 13.00 -2.47 -4.56
CA TYR A 301 11.69 -2.58 -5.23
C TYR A 301 11.78 -3.25 -6.60
N MET A 302 12.83 -2.98 -7.38
CA MET A 302 13.03 -3.64 -8.67
C MET A 302 13.31 -5.13 -8.51
N ASN A 303 14.15 -5.50 -7.55
CA ASN A 303 14.38 -6.89 -7.20
C ASN A 303 13.07 -7.58 -6.80
N ASP A 304 12.21 -6.91 -6.02
CA ASP A 304 10.89 -7.44 -5.66
C ASP A 304 10.00 -7.66 -6.89
N ILE A 305 9.97 -6.72 -7.85
CA ILE A 305 9.23 -6.90 -9.10
C ILE A 305 9.75 -8.11 -9.88
N TYR A 306 11.08 -8.21 -10.08
CA TYR A 306 11.67 -9.34 -10.78
C TYR A 306 11.36 -10.66 -10.08
N GLY A 307 11.38 -10.66 -8.74
CA GLY A 307 11.04 -11.80 -7.88
C GLY A 307 9.59 -12.27 -8.02
N LEU A 308 8.67 -11.44 -8.51
CA LEU A 308 7.30 -11.87 -8.82
C LEU A 308 7.23 -12.83 -10.02
N GLY A 309 8.24 -12.83 -10.90
CA GLY A 309 8.28 -13.71 -12.07
C GLY A 309 7.26 -13.37 -13.17
N VAL A 310 6.71 -12.15 -13.17
CA VAL A 310 5.73 -11.71 -14.19
C VAL A 310 6.46 -11.29 -15.45
N GLU A 311 6.52 -12.20 -16.43
CA GLU A 311 7.37 -12.07 -17.62
C GLU A 311 7.13 -10.76 -18.39
N ARG A 312 5.88 -10.37 -18.63
CA ARG A 312 5.56 -9.16 -19.40
C ARG A 312 6.08 -7.88 -18.73
N ILE A 313 6.00 -7.81 -17.41
CA ILE A 313 6.54 -6.69 -16.62
C ILE A 313 8.06 -6.69 -16.67
N ASN A 314 8.69 -7.85 -16.46
CA ASN A 314 10.14 -8.00 -16.52
C ASN A 314 10.68 -7.60 -17.90
N GLN A 315 10.04 -8.05 -18.98
CA GLN A 315 10.37 -7.66 -20.35
C GLN A 315 10.23 -6.15 -20.56
N ARG A 316 9.19 -5.51 -20.02
CA ARG A 316 9.01 -4.06 -20.10
C ARG A 316 10.15 -3.30 -19.44
N ILE A 317 10.60 -3.74 -18.27
CA ILE A 317 11.74 -3.14 -17.56
C ILE A 317 13.02 -3.38 -18.35
N THR A 318 13.33 -4.63 -18.72
CA THR A 318 14.58 -5.00 -19.41
C THR A 318 14.70 -4.39 -20.80
N SER A 319 13.61 -4.29 -21.57
CA SER A 319 13.64 -3.75 -22.94
C SER A 319 14.09 -2.29 -23.05
N ARG A 320 14.05 -1.55 -21.93
CA ARG A 320 14.39 -0.12 -21.88
C ARG A 320 15.58 0.22 -21.00
N ILE A 321 16.18 -0.77 -20.32
CA ILE A 321 17.50 -0.58 -19.71
C ILE A 321 18.48 -0.37 -20.88
N PRO A 322 19.23 0.75 -20.93
CA PRO A 322 20.25 0.95 -21.94
C PRO A 322 21.19 -0.25 -21.91
N ARG A 323 21.25 -1.02 -22.99
CA ARG A 323 22.35 -1.97 -23.14
C ARG A 323 23.62 -1.11 -23.17
N PRO A 324 24.64 -1.40 -22.35
CA PRO A 324 25.90 -0.72 -22.52
C PRO A 324 26.30 -0.90 -23.98
N HIS A 325 26.58 0.20 -24.67
CA HIS A 325 27.42 0.13 -25.86
C HIS A 325 28.76 -0.39 -25.37
N ILE A 326 28.87 -1.72 -25.24
CA ILE A 326 30.14 -2.39 -25.16
C ILE A 326 30.70 -2.17 -26.56
N ASP A 327 31.40 -1.05 -26.74
CA ASP A 327 32.32 -0.91 -27.85
C ASP A 327 33.24 -2.11 -27.75
N THR A 328 33.07 -3.04 -28.67
CA THR A 328 33.86 -4.26 -28.83
C THR A 328 35.35 -3.98 -29.04
N ASP A 329 35.76 -2.71 -29.09
CA ASP A 329 37.13 -2.25 -29.22
C ASP A 329 37.96 -2.33 -27.93
N ILE A 330 37.34 -2.50 -26.75
CA ILE A 330 38.11 -2.63 -25.49
C ILE A 330 38.73 -4.04 -25.35
N CYS A 331 38.21 -5.06 -26.04
CA CYS A 331 38.83 -6.39 -26.08
C CYS A 331 39.98 -6.53 -27.09
N ALA A 332 40.27 -5.51 -27.90
CA ALA A 332 41.37 -5.54 -28.87
C ALA A 332 42.69 -4.94 -28.34
N ARG A 333 42.73 -4.49 -27.08
CA ARG A 333 43.94 -3.99 -26.42
C ARG A 333 44.25 -4.79 -25.15
N HIS A 334 44.56 -6.07 -25.33
CA HIS A 334 45.39 -6.81 -24.37
C HIS A 334 46.35 -7.76 -25.08
#